data_AF-A0A485KFP5-F1
#
_entry.id   AF-A0A485KFP5-F1
#
_cell.length_a   1.000
_cell.length_b   1.000
_cell.length_c   1.000
_cell.angle_alpha   90.00
_cell.angle_beta   90.00
_cell.angle_gamma   90.00
#
_symmetry.space_group_name_H-M   'P 1'
#
loop_
_entity.id
_entity.type
_entity.pdbx_description
1 polymer ?
#
loop_
_entity_poly.entity_id
_entity_poly.type
_entity_poly.pdbx_seq_one_letter_code
_entity_poly.pdbx_strand_id
1 'polypeptide(L)'
;MHGWFEALNTDFPLFKIDVESYEQQSVRQRHKVVLKVTAASPECKDEVFGLLQEGSERTNDPLTMKTFVYVPDPKTFSFCVEWKSKEFQKKWDNYFSMTSAAD
;
A
#
# COMPACT_ATOMS: atom_id res chain seq x y z
N MET A 1 -20.08 12.56 -7.18
CA MET A 1 -18.99 12.15 -6.28
C MET A 1 -19.50 11.11 -5.27
N HIS A 2 -20.12 10.01 -5.74
CA HIS A 2 -20.76 8.99 -4.88
C HIS A 2 -20.48 7.54 -5.31
N GLY A 3 -19.71 7.30 -6.38
CA GLY A 3 -19.42 5.92 -6.84
C GLY A 3 -18.15 5.31 -6.25
N TRP A 4 -17.28 6.08 -5.61
CA TRP A 4 -15.89 5.64 -5.44
C TRP A 4 -15.61 4.85 -4.14
N PHE A 5 -16.50 4.99 -3.15
CA PHE A 5 -16.54 4.05 -2.03
C PHE A 5 -17.12 2.67 -2.43
N GLU A 6 -17.59 2.48 -3.67
CA GLU A 6 -17.88 1.14 -4.21
C GLU A 6 -16.60 0.33 -4.49
N ALA A 7 -15.40 0.93 -4.39
CA ALA A 7 -14.15 0.18 -4.29
C ALA A 7 -14.06 -0.68 -3.00
N LEU A 8 -14.96 -0.47 -2.03
CA LEU A 8 -15.17 -1.42 -0.92
C LEU A 8 -15.94 -2.68 -1.34
N ASN A 9 -16.56 -2.68 -2.53
CA ASN A 9 -17.37 -3.79 -3.05
C ASN A 9 -16.73 -4.49 -4.26
N THR A 10 -15.56 -4.02 -4.71
CA THR A 10 -14.71 -4.73 -5.67
C THR A 10 -13.72 -5.61 -4.92
N ASP A 11 -13.68 -6.90 -5.27
CA ASP A 11 -12.76 -7.86 -4.66
C ASP A 11 -11.27 -7.57 -4.96
N PHE A 12 -11.00 -6.64 -5.88
CA PHE A 12 -9.68 -6.26 -6.35
C PHE A 12 -9.11 -5.08 -5.53
N PRO A 13 -7.95 -5.24 -4.86
CA PRO A 13 -7.31 -4.14 -4.14
C PRO A 13 -6.70 -3.13 -5.10
N LEU A 14 -7.00 -1.84 -4.97
CA LEU A 14 -6.41 -0.80 -5.85
C LEU A 14 -4.94 -0.47 -5.52
N PHE A 15 -4.49 -0.82 -4.31
CA PHE A 15 -3.12 -0.63 -3.87
C PHE A 15 -2.77 -1.67 -2.80
N LYS A 16 -1.47 -1.85 -2.56
CA LYS A 16 -0.95 -2.58 -1.40
C LYS A 16 0.10 -1.75 -0.67
N ILE A 17 0.35 -2.12 0.58
CA ILE A 17 1.32 -1.46 1.44
C ILE A 17 2.33 -2.49 1.89
N ASP A 18 3.61 -2.18 1.74
CA ASP A 18 4.72 -2.97 2.27
C ASP A 18 5.50 -2.14 3.30
N VAL A 19 6.02 -2.80 4.34
CA VAL A 19 6.96 -2.15 5.26
C VAL A 19 8.35 -2.19 4.64
N GLU A 20 8.99 -1.03 4.50
CA GLU A 20 10.38 -0.97 4.08
C GLU A 20 11.33 -1.08 5.27
N SER A 21 11.07 -0.35 6.34
CA SER A 21 11.89 -0.33 7.54
C SER A 21 11.14 0.31 8.70
N TYR A 22 11.68 0.19 9.91
CA TYR A 22 11.24 1.00 11.05
C TYR A 22 12.43 1.41 11.91
N GLU A 23 12.31 2.58 12.54
CA GLU A 23 13.33 3.13 13.42
C GLU A 23 13.21 2.51 14.82
N GLN A 24 14.35 2.08 15.37
CA GLN A 24 14.39 1.50 16.71
C GLN A 24 14.25 2.56 17.81
N GLN A 25 14.62 3.81 17.51
CA GLN A 25 14.38 4.94 18.40
C GLN A 25 12.92 5.39 18.29
N SER A 26 12.28 5.61 19.45
CA SER A 26 10.91 6.12 19.49
C SER A 26 10.89 7.62 19.77
N VAL A 27 9.93 8.30 19.16
CA VAL A 27 9.55 9.68 19.47
C VAL A 27 8.19 9.64 20.12
N ARG A 28 8.08 10.14 21.37
CA ARG A 28 6.83 10.10 22.15
C ARG A 28 6.21 8.68 22.21
N GLN A 29 7.05 7.68 22.46
CA GLN A 29 6.66 6.26 22.54
C GLN A 29 6.09 5.67 21.24
N ARG A 30 6.38 6.30 20.09
CA ARG A 30 6.04 5.76 18.77
C ARG A 30 7.26 5.65 17.90
N HIS A 31 7.32 4.59 17.11
CA HIS A 31 8.38 4.30 16.17
C HIS A 31 7.96 4.74 14.79
N LYS A 32 8.87 5.41 14.07
CA LYS A 32 8.66 5.72 12.66
C LYS A 32 8.78 4.43 11.86
N VAL A 33 7.76 4.12 11.07
CA VAL A 33 7.76 2.99 10.13
C VAL A 33 7.68 3.58 8.73
N VAL A 34 8.67 3.26 7.89
CA VAL A 34 8.69 3.64 6.49
C VAL A 34 7.92 2.59 5.69
N LEU A 35 6.97 3.07 4.89
CA LEU A 35 6.05 2.28 4.11
C LEU A 35 6.29 2.52 2.63
N LYS A 36 6.10 1.48 1.83
CA LYS A 36 5.91 1.57 0.38
C LYS A 36 4.44 1.37 0.07
N VAL A 37 3.85 2.31 -0.66
CA VAL A 37 2.49 2.20 -1.18
C VAL A 37 2.61 1.98 -2.67
N THR A 38 2.17 0.81 -3.13
CA THR A 38 2.20 0.42 -4.54
C THR A 38 0.79 0.40 -5.09
N ALA A 39 0.54 1.17 -6.15
CA ALA A 39 -0.73 1.16 -6.88
C ALA A 39 -0.81 -0.07 -7.80
N ALA A 40 -2.01 -0.60 -8.01
CA ALA A 40 -2.23 -1.79 -8.81
C ALA A 40 -1.99 -1.58 -10.32
N SER A 41 -2.26 -0.37 -10.82
CA SER A 41 -2.06 0.00 -12.21
C SER A 41 -1.76 1.50 -12.36
N PRO A 42 -1.29 1.94 -13.55
CA PRO A 42 -1.12 3.36 -13.84
C PRO A 42 -2.41 4.18 -13.74
N GLU A 43 -3.58 3.57 -14.00
CA GLU A 43 -4.87 4.29 -13.99
C GLU A 43 -5.29 4.73 -12.60
N CYS A 44 -4.99 3.92 -11.57
CA CYS A 44 -5.38 4.22 -10.20
C CYS A 44 -4.26 4.89 -9.38
N LYS A 45 -3.06 5.10 -9.95
CA LYS A 45 -1.92 5.65 -9.19
C LYS A 45 -2.18 7.06 -8.66
N ASP A 46 -2.75 7.95 -9.48
CA ASP A 46 -2.86 9.37 -9.13
C ASP A 46 -3.87 9.56 -8.00
N GLU A 47 -4.91 8.72 -8.02
CA GLU A 47 -5.90 8.64 -6.99
C GLU A 47 -5.35 8.13 -5.65
N VAL A 48 -4.59 7.02 -5.68
CA VAL A 48 -3.95 6.45 -4.48
C VAL A 48 -2.94 7.43 -3.90
N PHE A 49 -2.11 8.04 -4.75
CA PHE A 49 -1.04 8.94 -4.31
C PHE A 49 -1.56 10.30 -3.86
N GLY A 50 -2.67 10.78 -4.41
CA GLY A 50 -3.33 12.01 -3.97
C GLY A 50 -3.85 11.95 -2.53
N LEU A 51 -4.00 10.75 -1.96
CA LEU A 51 -4.45 10.53 -0.58
C LEU A 51 -3.28 10.41 0.42
N LEU A 52 -2.04 10.34 -0.05
CA LEU A 52 -0.88 10.19 0.84
C LEU A 52 -0.56 11.50 1.56
N GLN A 53 -0.10 11.38 2.79
CA GLN A 53 0.27 12.53 3.60
C GLN A 53 1.47 13.29 3.00
N GLU A 54 1.52 14.59 3.25
CA GLU A 54 2.69 15.43 3.00
C GLU A 54 3.96 14.82 3.61
N GLY A 55 5.06 14.85 2.86
CA GLY A 55 6.31 14.14 3.19
C GLY A 55 6.44 12.74 2.56
N SER A 56 5.49 12.35 1.70
CA SER A 56 5.62 11.15 0.87
C SER A 56 6.57 11.41 -0.31
N GLU A 57 7.39 10.41 -0.65
CA GLU A 57 8.48 10.51 -1.63
C GLU A 57 8.24 9.57 -2.80
N ARG A 58 8.60 10.00 -4.01
CA ARG A 58 8.57 9.12 -5.19
C ARG A 58 9.72 8.13 -5.14
N THR A 59 9.47 6.90 -5.59
CA THR A 59 10.53 5.93 -5.82
C THR A 59 10.93 5.89 -7.30
N ASN A 60 11.90 5.04 -7.64
CA ASN A 60 12.27 4.78 -9.03
C ASN A 60 11.19 4.01 -9.80
N ASP A 61 10.28 3.33 -9.08
CA ASP A 61 9.11 2.69 -9.65
C ASP A 61 7.95 3.70 -9.70
N PRO A 62 7.39 4.02 -10.88
CA PRO A 62 6.32 5.00 -11.04
C PRO A 62 5.00 4.59 -10.37
N LEU A 63 4.84 3.32 -10.00
CA LEU A 63 3.69 2.79 -9.29
C LEU A 63 3.93 2.65 -7.79
N THR A 64 5.09 3.08 -7.28
CA THR A 64 5.42 2.99 -5.85
C THR A 64 5.85 4.33 -5.28
N MET A 65 5.21 4.74 -4.18
CA MET A 65 5.64 5.87 -3.35
C MET A 65 6.04 5.40 -1.95
N LYS A 66 6.96 6.13 -1.32
CA LYS A 66 7.30 5.97 0.09
C LYS A 66 6.53 6.95 0.93
N THR A 67 6.11 6.50 2.11
CA THR A 67 5.52 7.35 3.14
C THR A 67 5.96 6.83 4.51
N PHE A 68 5.50 7.44 5.60
CA PHE A 68 5.79 6.94 6.92
C PHE A 68 4.62 7.14 7.89
N VAL A 69 4.59 6.31 8.92
CA VAL A 69 3.65 6.43 10.03
C VAL A 69 4.39 6.28 11.36
N TYR A 70 3.79 6.80 12.43
CA TYR A 70 4.29 6.60 13.79
C TYR A 70 3.38 5.65 14.55
N VAL A 71 3.90 4.47 14.93
CA VAL A 71 3.13 3.43 15.62
C VAL A 71 3.78 3.02 16.95
N PRO A 72 2.98 2.64 17.97
CA PRO A 72 3.54 2.20 19.25
C PRO A 72 4.31 0.88 19.17
N ASP A 73 3.81 -0.08 18.38
CA ASP A 73 4.41 -1.40 18.20
C ASP A 73 4.73 -1.64 16.71
N PRO A 74 5.95 -1.29 16.25
CA PRO A 74 6.32 -1.44 14.85
C PRO A 74 6.42 -2.92 14.44
N LYS A 75 6.66 -3.84 15.37
CA LYS A 75 6.82 -5.27 15.04
C LYS A 75 5.48 -5.89 14.69
N THR A 76 4.49 -5.74 15.58
CA THR A 76 3.13 -6.24 15.32
C THR A 76 2.52 -5.54 14.12
N PHE A 77 2.70 -4.22 14.00
CA PHE A 77 2.24 -3.48 12.83
C PHE A 77 2.83 -4.03 11.53
N SER A 78 4.16 -4.25 11.49
CA SER A 78 4.83 -4.78 10.29
C SER A 78 4.33 -6.17 9.93
N PHE A 79 4.16 -7.05 10.92
CA PHE A 79 3.61 -8.38 10.72
C PHE A 79 2.20 -8.34 10.09
N CYS A 80 1.32 -7.47 10.59
CA CYS A 80 -0.04 -7.32 10.04
C CYS A 80 -0.03 -6.77 8.61
N VAL A 81 0.80 -5.76 8.33
CA VAL A 81 0.93 -5.16 7.01
C VAL A 81 1.48 -6.17 6.01
N GLU A 82 2.53 -6.91 6.36
CA GLU A 82 3.09 -7.97 5.51
C GLU A 82 2.06 -9.06 5.18
N TRP A 83 1.29 -9.51 6.18
CA TRP A 83 0.22 -10.49 5.95
C TRP A 83 -0.81 -9.95 4.95
N LYS A 84 -1.28 -8.72 5.15
CA LYS A 84 -2.27 -8.10 4.27
C LYS A 84 -1.73 -7.86 2.86
N SER A 85 -0.48 -7.44 2.73
CA SER A 85 0.20 -7.26 1.45
C SER A 85 0.26 -8.57 0.66
N LYS A 86 0.61 -9.69 1.30
CA LYS A 86 0.62 -11.01 0.67
C LYS A 86 -0.76 -11.44 0.18
N GLU A 87 -1.82 -11.17 0.94
CA GLU A 87 -3.20 -11.44 0.50
C GLU A 87 -3.59 -10.60 -0.71
N PHE A 88 -3.18 -9.33 -0.75
CA PHE A 88 -3.43 -8.45 -1.89
C PHE A 88 -2.63 -8.84 -3.13
N GLN A 89 -1.37 -9.24 -2.96
CA GLN A 89 -0.56 -9.76 -4.05
C GLN A 89 -1.21 -10.98 -4.70
N LYS A 90 -1.70 -11.95 -3.91
CA LYS A 90 -2.42 -13.10 -4.46
C LYS A 90 -3.66 -12.70 -5.26
N LYS A 91 -4.42 -11.70 -4.79
CA LYS A 91 -5.58 -11.18 -5.50
C LYS A 91 -5.18 -10.52 -6.82
N TRP A 92 -4.08 -9.77 -6.85
CA TRP A 92 -3.51 -9.20 -8.06
C TRP A 92 -3.08 -10.28 -9.04
N ASP A 93 -2.29 -11.24 -8.59
CA ASP A 93 -1.78 -12.34 -9.43
C ASP A 93 -2.95 -13.13 -10.07
N ASN A 94 -3.99 -13.42 -9.29
CA ASN A 94 -5.19 -14.10 -9.79
C ASN A 94 -5.94 -13.27 -10.84
N TYR A 95 -6.10 -11.96 -10.61
CA TYR A 95 -6.78 -11.08 -11.56
C TYR A 95 -6.01 -10.98 -12.88
N PHE A 96 -4.70 -10.69 -12.80
CA PHE A 96 -3.87 -10.49 -13.99
C PHE A 96 -3.62 -11.79 -14.77
N SER A 97 -3.60 -12.95 -14.10
CA SER A 97 -3.53 -14.25 -14.78
C SER A 97 -4.82 -14.60 -15.53
N MET A 98 -5.99 -14.26 -14.99
CA MET A 98 -7.27 -14.44 -15.68
C MET A 98 -7.40 -13.52 -16.90
N THR A 99 -7.02 -12.24 -16.78
CA THR A 99 -7.07 -11.32 -17.92
C THR A 99 -6.11 -11.73 -19.02
N SER A 100 -4.91 -12.20 -18.68
CA SER A 100 -3.93 -12.67 -19.68
C SER A 100 -4.36 -13.95 -20.42
N ALA A 101 -5.33 -14.71 -19.91
CA ALA A 101 -5.83 -15.93 -20.55
C ALA A 101 -7.04 -15.68 -21.47
N ALA A 102 -7.60 -14.47 -21.45
CA ALA A 102 -8.74 -14.07 -22.27
C ALA A 102 -8.35 -13.29 -23.53
N ASP A 103 -7.06 -12.98 -23.70
CA ASP A 103 -6.46 -12.33 -24.87
C ASP A 103 -5.79 -13.35 -25.81
#